data_AF-A0A369RAV1-F1
#
_entry.id   AF-A0A369RAV1-F1
#
_cell.length_a   1.000
_cell.length_b   1.000
_cell.length_c   1.000
_cell.angle_alpha   90.00
_cell.angle_beta   90.00
_cell.angle_gamma   90.00
#
_symmetry.space_group_name_H-M   'P 1'
#
loop_
_entity.id
_entity.type
_entity.pdbx_description
1 polymer ?
#
loop_
_entity_poly.entity_id
_entity_poly.type
_entity_poly.pdbx_seq_one_letter_code
_entity_poly.pdbx_strand_id
1 'polypeptide(L)'
;MMKTSFLKKALEGVSPQTKKFVRRQGEFAVRLHDLMEECVMSQRQLAEQLGKKESYVCRVLSGSANPTLKTMVEFEVALGQDIFTIPYDGKAFSQGRHCRTALIEPGQVCSYDY
;
A
#
# COMPACT_ATOMS: atom_id res chain seq x y z
N MET A 1 13.96 6.88 -34.39
CA MET A 1 13.18 6.14 -33.37
C MET A 1 13.99 4.89 -32.98
N MET A 2 14.69 4.94 -31.84
CA MET A 2 15.70 3.94 -31.47
C MET A 2 15.83 3.88 -29.94
N LYS A 3 14.77 3.43 -29.27
CA LYS A 3 14.75 3.38 -27.78
C LYS A 3 14.33 2.01 -27.25
N THR A 4 13.50 1.27 -27.98
CA THR A 4 12.99 -0.06 -27.59
C THR A 4 14.07 -1.14 -27.49
N SER A 5 15.06 -1.15 -28.39
CA SER A 5 16.14 -2.15 -28.38
C SER A 5 17.12 -1.96 -27.21
N PHE A 6 17.51 -0.71 -26.93
CA PHE A 6 18.40 -0.39 -25.81
C PHE A 6 17.75 -0.66 -24.45
N LEU A 7 16.47 -0.30 -24.29
CA LEU A 7 15.69 -0.59 -23.08
C LEU A 7 15.56 -2.09 -22.83
N LYS A 8 15.34 -2.90 -23.86
CA LYS A 8 15.29 -4.37 -23.73
C LYS A 8 16.61 -4.94 -23.21
N LYS A 9 17.75 -4.51 -23.77
CA LYS A 9 19.08 -4.92 -23.28
C LYS A 9 19.31 -4.52 -21.81
N ALA A 10 18.85 -3.36 -21.39
CA ALA A 10 18.94 -2.94 -19.99
C ALA A 10 18.08 -3.81 -19.05
N LEU A 11 16.95 -4.34 -19.53
CA LEU A 11 16.04 -5.19 -18.74
C LEU A 11 16.52 -6.65 -18.60
N GLU A 12 17.43 -7.10 -19.46
CA GLU A 12 17.97 -8.47 -19.45
C GLU A 12 18.77 -8.76 -18.16
N GLY A 13 19.47 -7.77 -17.62
CA GLY A 13 20.24 -7.89 -16.37
C GLY A 13 19.44 -7.67 -15.08
N VAL A 14 18.15 -7.32 -15.16
CA VAL A 14 17.35 -6.99 -13.98
C VAL A 14 16.86 -8.26 -13.28
N SER A 15 17.17 -8.38 -11.99
CA SER A 15 16.77 -9.53 -11.17
C SER A 15 15.25 -9.74 -11.14
N PRO A 16 14.76 -10.99 -11.00
CA PRO A 16 13.34 -11.26 -10.79
C PRO A 16 12.73 -10.51 -9.60
N GLN A 17 13.51 -10.32 -8.54
CA GLN A 17 13.13 -9.60 -7.33
C GLN A 17 12.87 -8.13 -7.65
N THR A 18 13.79 -7.46 -8.34
CA THR A 18 13.63 -6.06 -8.76
C THR A 18 12.43 -5.89 -9.69
N LYS A 19 12.24 -6.81 -10.65
CA LYS A 19 11.06 -6.79 -11.54
C LYS A 19 9.76 -6.89 -10.75
N LYS A 20 9.68 -7.83 -9.80
CA LYS A 20 8.51 -8.01 -8.94
C LYS A 20 8.29 -6.80 -8.03
N PHE A 21 9.34 -6.24 -7.45
CA PHE A 21 9.28 -5.06 -6.58
C PHE A 21 8.74 -3.83 -7.32
N VAL A 22 9.32 -3.48 -8.48
CA VAL A 22 8.87 -2.34 -9.29
C VAL A 22 7.41 -2.52 -9.71
N ARG A 23 7.02 -3.74 -10.10
CA ARG A 23 5.62 -4.03 -10.43
C ARG A 23 4.70 -3.81 -9.24
N ARG A 24 5.05 -4.31 -8.04
CA ARG A 24 4.25 -4.11 -6.81
C ARG A 24 4.14 -2.63 -6.43
N GLN A 25 5.21 -1.85 -6.58
CA GLN A 25 5.14 -0.40 -6.34
C GLN A 25 4.17 0.30 -7.31
N GLY A 26 4.20 -0.08 -8.60
CA GLY A 26 3.27 0.45 -9.59
C GLY A 26 1.82 0.06 -9.30
N GLU A 27 1.56 -1.21 -8.99
CA GLU A 27 0.23 -1.70 -8.59
C GLU A 27 -0.31 -0.94 -7.37
N PHE A 28 0.52 -0.71 -6.36
CA PHE A 28 0.16 0.08 -5.18
C PHE A 28 -0.19 1.53 -5.54
N ALA A 29 0.64 2.19 -6.35
CA ALA A 29 0.43 3.58 -6.75
C ALA A 29 -0.86 3.77 -7.56
N VAL A 30 -1.14 2.85 -8.50
CA VAL A 30 -2.39 2.86 -9.29
C VAL A 30 -3.59 2.64 -8.38
N ARG A 31 -3.55 1.63 -7.50
CA ARG A 31 -4.66 1.36 -6.59
C ARG A 31 -4.93 2.53 -5.64
N LEU A 32 -3.88 3.19 -5.16
CA LEU A 32 -4.02 4.38 -4.33
C LEU A 32 -4.68 5.53 -5.10
N HIS A 33 -4.33 5.72 -6.37
CA HIS A 33 -5.00 6.69 -7.25
C HIS A 33 -6.49 6.39 -7.40
N ASP A 34 -6.84 5.14 -7.71
CA ASP A 34 -8.24 4.73 -7.90
C ASP A 34 -9.07 5.03 -6.63
N LEU A 35 -8.55 4.67 -5.45
CA LEU A 35 -9.22 4.92 -4.17
C LEU A 35 -9.37 6.41 -3.86
N MET A 36 -8.37 7.23 -4.19
CA MET A 36 -8.49 8.68 -4.05
C MET A 36 -9.60 9.27 -4.94
N GLU A 37 -9.77 8.74 -6.14
CA GLU A 37 -10.87 9.13 -7.03
C GLU A 37 -12.23 8.67 -6.50
N GLU A 38 -12.33 7.43 -6.02
CA GLU A 38 -13.53 6.87 -5.38
C GLU A 38 -13.97 7.71 -4.16
N CYS A 39 -13.02 8.15 -3.33
CA CYS A 39 -13.27 8.99 -2.15
C CYS A 39 -13.37 10.49 -2.44
N VAL A 40 -13.21 10.94 -3.70
CA VAL A 40 -13.17 12.36 -4.10
C VAL A 40 -12.17 13.16 -3.26
N MET A 41 -10.98 12.58 -3.01
CA MET A 41 -9.96 13.13 -2.13
C MET A 41 -8.76 13.65 -2.92
N SER A 42 -8.37 14.91 -2.70
CA SER A 42 -7.14 15.46 -3.30
C SER A 42 -5.86 15.00 -2.57
N GLN A 43 -4.71 15.09 -3.25
CA GLN A 43 -3.40 14.77 -2.65
C GLN A 43 -3.11 15.63 -1.40
N ARG A 44 -3.50 16.91 -1.45
CA ARG A 44 -3.37 17.83 -0.31
C ARG A 44 -4.21 17.36 0.88
N GLN A 45 -5.48 17.01 0.67
CA GLN A 45 -6.36 16.54 1.75
C GLN A 45 -5.87 15.23 2.35
N LEU A 46 -5.43 14.29 1.51
CA LEU A 46 -4.83 13.04 1.98
C LEU A 46 -3.56 13.29 2.80
N ALA A 47 -2.70 14.20 2.34
CA ALA A 47 -1.49 14.59 3.08
C ALA A 47 -1.82 15.21 4.45
N GLU A 48 -2.84 16.07 4.51
CA GLU A 48 -3.34 16.67 5.74
C GLU A 48 -3.86 15.60 6.71
N GLN A 49 -4.67 14.64 6.25
CA GLN A 49 -5.15 13.53 7.07
C GLN A 49 -4.03 12.65 7.60
N LEU A 50 -3.00 12.40 6.79
CA LEU A 50 -1.84 11.60 7.17
C LEU A 50 -0.85 12.34 8.09
N GLY A 51 -1.00 13.67 8.25
CA GLY A 51 0.00 14.52 8.91
C GLY A 51 1.35 14.51 8.19
N LYS A 52 1.35 14.37 6.84
CA LYS A 52 2.56 14.30 6.00
C LYS A 52 2.61 15.45 5.01
N LYS A 53 3.77 15.65 4.39
CA LYS A 53 3.94 16.62 3.31
C LYS A 53 3.26 16.11 2.04
N GLU A 54 2.58 17.00 1.30
CA GLU A 54 1.99 16.68 -0.01
C GLU A 54 3.03 16.11 -0.99
N SER A 55 4.27 16.62 -0.95
CA SER A 55 5.38 16.08 -1.75
C SER A 55 5.76 14.64 -1.43
N TYR A 56 5.44 14.14 -0.23
CA TYR A 56 5.59 12.73 0.10
C TYR A 56 4.50 11.90 -0.61
N VAL A 57 3.24 12.33 -0.50
CA VAL A 57 2.09 11.67 -1.16
C VAL A 57 2.28 11.63 -2.67
N CYS A 58 2.71 12.74 -3.28
CA CYS A 58 3.03 12.84 -4.70
C CYS A 58 4.10 11.81 -5.14
N ARG A 59 5.17 11.60 -4.34
CA ARG A 59 6.20 10.59 -4.66
C ARG A 59 5.70 9.15 -4.53
N VAL A 60 4.78 8.91 -3.60
CA VAL A 60 4.14 7.60 -3.44
C VAL A 60 3.25 7.30 -4.65
N LEU A 61 2.41 8.26 -5.05
CA LEU A 61 1.54 8.18 -6.23
C LEU A 61 2.31 8.06 -7.55
N SER A 62 3.50 8.64 -7.64
CA SER A 62 4.36 8.44 -8.83
C SER A 62 5.03 7.06 -8.89
N GLY A 63 4.86 6.20 -7.88
CA GLY A 63 5.51 4.88 -7.80
C GLY A 63 7.02 4.95 -7.56
N SER A 64 7.54 6.12 -7.20
CA SER A 64 8.97 6.36 -6.97
C SER A 64 9.38 6.19 -5.51
N ALA A 65 8.42 6.16 -4.58
CA ALA A 65 8.65 5.92 -3.18
C ALA A 65 8.40 4.45 -2.80
N ASN A 66 9.14 3.98 -1.80
CA ASN A 66 8.95 2.68 -1.16
C ASN A 66 8.36 2.91 0.25
N PRO A 67 7.04 3.11 0.40
CA PRO A 67 6.43 3.25 1.72
C PRO A 67 6.59 1.94 2.52
N THR A 68 6.72 2.07 3.84
CA THR A 68 6.71 0.89 4.72
C THR A 68 5.29 0.32 4.81
N LEU A 69 5.15 -0.94 5.23
CA LEU A 69 3.83 -1.52 5.49
C LEU A 69 2.99 -0.66 6.45
N LYS A 70 3.62 -0.16 7.52
CA LYS A 70 2.98 0.78 8.47
C LYS A 70 2.41 2.00 7.73
N THR A 71 3.20 2.59 6.84
CA THR A 71 2.75 3.75 6.07
C THR A 71 1.64 3.39 5.09
N MET A 72 1.68 2.22 4.45
CA MET A 72 0.58 1.76 3.59
C MET A 72 -0.73 1.64 4.39
N VAL A 73 -0.68 1.07 5.61
CA VAL A 73 -1.84 1.00 6.50
C VAL A 73 -2.33 2.39 6.92
N GLU A 74 -1.45 3.36 7.13
CA GLU A 74 -1.86 4.76 7.39
C GLU A 74 -2.69 5.32 6.21
N PHE A 75 -2.32 5.00 4.96
CA PHE A 75 -3.13 5.36 3.78
C PHE A 75 -4.50 4.67 3.77
N GLU A 76 -4.55 3.37 4.09
CA GLU A 76 -5.80 2.59 4.15
C GLU A 76 -6.76 3.16 5.19
N VAL A 77 -6.25 3.50 6.38
CA VAL A 77 -7.05 4.13 7.45
C VAL A 77 -7.55 5.51 7.04
N ALA A 78 -6.72 6.32 6.38
CA ALA A 78 -7.11 7.66 5.92
C ALA A 78 -8.21 7.59 4.83
N LEU A 79 -8.13 6.62 3.94
CA LEU A 79 -9.11 6.41 2.86
C LEU A 79 -10.33 5.60 3.32
N GLY A 80 -10.25 4.90 4.45
CA GLY A 80 -11.29 4.01 4.95
C GLY A 80 -11.46 2.74 4.12
N GLN A 81 -10.47 2.36 3.32
CA GLN A 81 -10.52 1.23 2.39
C GLN A 81 -9.14 0.57 2.27
N ASP A 82 -9.12 -0.75 2.11
CA ASP A 82 -7.90 -1.52 1.91
C ASP A 82 -7.31 -1.28 0.50
N ILE A 83 -6.00 -1.02 0.45
CA ILE A 83 -5.21 -0.85 -0.77
C ILE A 83 -4.65 -2.20 -1.20
N PHE A 84 -4.19 -3.03 -0.27
CA PHE A 84 -3.63 -4.34 -0.57
C PHE A 84 -4.40 -5.48 0.10
N THR A 85 -4.54 -6.59 -0.62
CA THR A 85 -5.02 -7.84 -0.06
C THR A 85 -3.93 -8.89 -0.16
N ILE A 86 -3.61 -9.54 0.95
CA ILE A 86 -2.70 -10.68 0.96
C ILE A 86 -3.56 -11.94 0.87
N PRO A 87 -3.61 -12.63 -0.28
CA PRO A 87 -4.30 -13.91 -0.36
C PRO A 87 -3.57 -14.90 0.55
N TYR A 88 -4.28 -15.36 1.57
CA TYR A 88 -3.79 -16.36 2.51
C TYR A 88 -4.70 -17.59 2.41
N ASP A 89 -4.20 -18.63 1.76
CA ASP A 89 -4.86 -19.93 1.58
C ASP A 89 -4.51 -20.95 2.68
N GLY A 90 -3.77 -20.49 3.70
CA GLY A 90 -3.31 -21.33 4.81
C GLY A 90 -4.45 -21.86 5.67
N LYS A 91 -4.29 -23.10 6.16
CA LYS A 91 -5.10 -23.61 7.27
C LYS A 91 -5.01 -22.60 8.40
N ALA A 92 -6.15 -22.07 8.87
CA ALA A 92 -6.23 -21.09 9.96
C ALA A 92 -5.16 -21.41 11.01
N PHE A 93 -4.35 -20.39 11.36
CA PHE A 93 -3.22 -20.51 12.28
C PHE A 93 -3.71 -21.13 13.60
N SER A 94 -3.72 -22.46 13.67
CA SER A 94 -4.02 -23.18 14.89
C SER A 94 -2.80 -22.95 15.78
N GLN A 95 -3.03 -22.44 17.00
CA GLN A 95 -2.08 -21.93 18.00
C GLN A 95 -1.98 -20.38 17.93
N GLY A 96 -2.83 -19.60 18.57
CA GLY A 96 -3.20 -19.73 19.98
C GLY A 96 -4.63 -19.33 20.29
N ARG A 97 -5.25 -20.17 21.12
CA ARG A 97 -6.45 -19.86 21.88
C ARG A 97 -6.15 -18.70 22.83
N HIS A 98 -6.30 -17.45 22.37
CA HIS A 98 -6.63 -16.27 23.19
C HIS A 98 -6.95 -15.04 22.31
N CYS A 99 -8.03 -15.14 21.54
CA CYS A 99 -8.96 -14.01 21.39
C CYS A 99 -10.37 -14.59 21.28
N ARG A 100 -10.87 -15.15 22.40
CA ARG A 100 -12.33 -15.15 22.55
C ARG A 100 -12.71 -13.71 22.83
N THR A 101 -13.75 -13.26 22.14
CA THR A 101 -14.34 -11.91 22.16
C THR A 101 -13.44 -10.84 21.52
N ALA A 102 -13.91 -10.00 20.61
CA ALA A 102 -15.26 -9.50 20.45
C ALA A 102 -15.52 -9.14 18.98
N LEU A 103 -16.81 -9.17 18.61
CA LEU A 103 -17.34 -8.25 17.62
C LEU A 103 -16.90 -6.85 18.07
N ILE A 104 -15.94 -6.26 17.38
CA ILE A 104 -15.59 -4.87 17.61
C ILE A 104 -16.71 -4.06 16.95
N GLU A 105 -17.67 -3.64 17.76
CA GLU A 105 -18.61 -2.59 17.41
C GLU A 105 -17.81 -1.35 16.96
N PRO A 106 -18.28 -0.58 15.95
CA PRO A 106 -17.55 0.55 15.41
C PRO A 106 -17.24 1.58 16.52
N GLY A 107 -15.96 1.73 16.87
CA GLY A 107 -15.49 2.70 17.86
C GLY A 107 -14.41 2.22 18.84
N GLN A 108 -14.01 0.94 18.86
CA GLN A 108 -12.92 0.48 19.74
C GLN A 108 -11.61 0.24 18.96
N VAL A 109 -10.60 1.04 19.32
CA VAL A 109 -9.21 0.84 18.88
C VAL A 109 -8.62 -0.32 19.68
N CYS A 110 -8.08 -1.34 18.99
CA CYS A 110 -7.27 -2.38 19.63
C CYS A 110 -5.99 -1.75 20.20
N SER A 111 -5.89 -1.62 21.52
CA SER A 111 -4.62 -1.31 22.18
C SER A 111 -3.72 -2.54 22.12
N TYR A 112 -2.58 -2.42 21.46
CA TYR A 112 -1.47 -3.35 21.60
C TYR A 112 -0.58 -2.83 22.75
N ASP A 113 -0.65 -3.48 23.90
CA ASP A 113 0.35 -3.30 24.94
C ASP A 113 1.61 -4.10 24.54
N TYR A 114 2.75 -3.41 24.45
CA TYR A 114 4.07 -3.98 24.18
C TYR A 114 4.70 -4.56 25.45
#